data_AF-A0A7W9Z539-F1
#
_entry.id   AF-A0A7W9Z539-F1
#
_cell.length_a   1.000
_cell.length_b   1.000
_cell.length_c   1.000
_cell.angle_alpha   90.00
_cell.angle_beta   90.00
_cell.angle_gamma   90.00
#
_symmetry.space_group_name_H-M   'P 1'
#
loop_
_entity.id
_entity.type
_entity.pdbx_description
1 polymer ?
#
loop_
_entity_poly.entity_id
_entity_poly.type
_entity_poly.pdbx_seq_one_letter_code
_entity_poly.pdbx_strand_id
1 'polypeptide(L)'
;MTSNLGSEQIIAATEAAAEAGSEVTTSILMEAIRPLLVEHFQPALLARFQTVVYRQLATDALALIVRMKLDKVAQRIKIRYGIPLVCDDALVAELVNACLLPDSGARNIDSLLDQQILPVLSRELLLCMAEHQMPKAIRLACSQEQGIVVDFDDTTP
;
A
#
# COMPACT_ATOMS: atom_id res chain seq x y z
N MET A 1 19.03 1.93 13.62
CA MET A 1 19.48 1.23 12.40
C MET A 1 18.31 0.39 11.89
N THR A 2 18.15 0.25 10.58
CA THR A 2 17.19 -0.67 9.96
C THR A 2 17.93 -1.61 9.02
N SER A 3 17.43 -2.84 8.86
CA SER A 3 18.02 -3.86 7.98
C SER A 3 16.92 -4.79 7.47
N ASN A 4 17.10 -5.32 6.27
CA ASN A 4 16.27 -6.38 5.69
C ASN A 4 16.85 -7.78 5.97
N LEU A 5 17.90 -7.87 6.80
CA LEU A 5 18.47 -9.15 7.22
C LEU A 5 17.42 -9.95 8.00
N GLY A 6 17.18 -11.19 7.59
CA GLY A 6 16.19 -12.05 8.24
C GLY A 6 14.77 -11.98 7.66
N SER A 7 14.53 -11.17 6.61
CA SER A 7 13.18 -11.02 6.03
C SER A 7 12.58 -12.36 5.58
N GLU A 8 13.34 -13.20 4.88
CA GLU A 8 12.87 -14.51 4.43
C GLU A 8 12.50 -15.43 5.60
N GLN A 9 13.30 -15.41 6.67
CA GLN A 9 13.08 -16.21 7.87
C GLN A 9 11.86 -15.74 8.66
N ILE A 10 11.61 -14.42 8.68
CA ILE A 10 10.40 -13.85 9.28
C ILE A 10 9.16 -14.30 8.50
N ILE A 11 9.20 -14.27 7.16
CA ILE A 11 8.09 -14.71 6.31
C ILE A 11 7.82 -16.20 6.53
N ALA A 12 8.85 -17.04 6.40
CA ALA A 12 8.71 -18.49 6.57
C ALA A 12 8.22 -18.87 7.98
N ALA A 13 8.71 -18.21 9.03
CA ALA A 13 8.23 -18.47 10.40
C ALA A 13 6.77 -18.02 10.60
N THR A 14 6.35 -16.95 9.94
CA THR A 14 4.97 -16.46 9.97
C THR A 14 4.04 -17.44 9.26
N GLU A 15 4.42 -17.93 8.08
CA GLU A 15 3.67 -18.92 7.31
C GLU A 15 3.54 -20.25 8.07
N ALA A 16 4.65 -20.77 8.60
CA ALA A 16 4.66 -22.00 9.38
C ALA A 16 3.76 -21.92 10.64
N ALA A 17 3.75 -20.78 11.33
CA ALA A 17 2.87 -20.57 12.48
C ALA A 17 1.40 -20.53 12.06
N ALA A 18 1.08 -19.90 10.93
CA ALA A 18 -0.27 -19.86 10.38
C ALA A 18 -0.77 -21.26 9.98
N GLU A 19 0.07 -22.07 9.31
CA GLU A 19 -0.25 -23.46 8.97
C GLU A 19 -0.48 -24.33 10.21
N ALA A 20 0.30 -24.09 11.27
CA ALA A 20 0.14 -24.77 12.55
C ALA A 20 -1.03 -24.24 13.41
N GLY A 21 -1.79 -23.25 12.92
CA GLY A 21 -2.88 -22.61 13.68
C GLY A 21 -2.42 -21.91 14.97
N SER A 22 -1.15 -21.52 15.03
CA SER A 22 -0.51 -20.94 16.20
C SER A 22 -0.30 -19.43 16.04
N GLU A 23 -0.30 -18.70 17.14
CA GLU A 23 -0.06 -17.26 17.13
C GLU A 23 1.41 -16.95 16.82
N VAL A 24 1.65 -16.01 15.90
CA VAL A 24 3.00 -15.52 15.58
C VAL A 24 3.48 -14.59 16.69
N THR A 25 4.33 -15.11 17.58
CA THR A 25 4.92 -14.33 18.67
C THR A 25 6.26 -13.72 18.27
N THR A 26 6.63 -12.61 18.92
CA THR A 26 7.95 -11.99 18.73
C THR A 26 9.10 -12.94 19.06
N SER A 27 8.93 -13.87 20.02
CA SER A 27 9.98 -14.84 20.37
C SER A 27 10.29 -15.77 19.20
N ILE A 28 9.26 -16.32 18.54
CA ILE A 28 9.39 -17.21 17.38
C ILE A 28 10.17 -16.49 16.27
N LEU A 29 9.78 -15.25 15.96
CA LEU A 29 10.45 -14.47 14.91
C LEU A 29 11.90 -14.13 15.28
N MET A 30 12.16 -13.80 16.56
CA MET A 30 13.51 -13.51 17.06
C MET A 30 14.41 -14.74 16.99
N GLU A 31 13.89 -15.93 17.34
CA GLU A 31 14.61 -17.20 17.23
C GLU A 31 14.94 -17.51 15.77
N ALA A 32 14.00 -17.31 14.85
CA ALA A 32 14.18 -17.55 13.43
C ALA A 32 15.31 -16.70 12.81
N ILE A 33 15.46 -15.44 13.23
CA ILE A 33 16.49 -14.54 12.69
C ILE A 33 17.82 -14.57 13.46
N ARG A 34 17.85 -15.14 14.67
CA ARG A 34 19.03 -15.11 15.56
C ARG A 34 20.31 -15.64 14.91
N PRO A 35 20.30 -16.77 14.16
CA PRO A 35 21.51 -17.27 13.50
C PRO A 35 22.12 -16.24 12.54
N LEU A 36 21.28 -15.60 11.71
CA LEU A 36 21.70 -14.56 10.76
C LEU A 36 22.25 -13.32 11.46
N LEU A 37 21.65 -12.92 12.57
CA LEU A 37 22.15 -11.77 13.34
C LEU A 37 23.53 -12.02 13.92
N VAL A 38 23.79 -13.23 14.44
CA VAL A 38 25.09 -13.60 15.02
C VAL A 38 26.16 -13.78 13.94
N GLU A 39 25.79 -14.28 12.76
CA GLU A 39 26.70 -14.38 11.61
C GLU A 39 27.09 -13.01 11.06
N HIS A 40 26.13 -12.08 10.96
CA HIS A 40 26.34 -10.78 10.33
C HIS A 40 26.96 -9.74 11.27
N PHE A 41 26.60 -9.75 12.57
CA PHE A 41 27.04 -8.73 13.53
C PHE A 41 28.02 -9.29 14.56
N GLN A 42 29.06 -8.51 14.86
CA GLN A 42 30.01 -8.83 15.93
C GLN A 42 29.27 -8.99 17.28
N PRO A 43 29.59 -10.00 18.11
CA PRO A 43 28.86 -10.28 19.35
C PRO A 43 28.79 -9.09 20.31
N ALA A 44 29.87 -8.32 20.44
CA ALA A 44 29.92 -7.14 21.31
C ALA A 44 29.00 -6.01 20.86
N LEU A 45 28.69 -5.94 19.56
CA LEU A 45 27.76 -4.97 19.00
C LEU A 45 26.31 -5.46 19.16
N LEU A 46 26.06 -6.73 18.80
CA LEU A 46 24.73 -7.33 18.92
C LEU A 46 24.21 -7.32 20.36
N ALA A 47 25.09 -7.51 21.36
CA ALA A 47 24.73 -7.43 22.78
C ALA A 47 24.22 -6.04 23.24
N ARG A 48 24.45 -4.99 22.46
CA ARG A 48 23.96 -3.62 22.73
C ARG A 48 22.69 -3.29 21.95
N PHE A 49 22.21 -4.18 21.09
CA PHE A 49 21.02 -3.94 20.29
C PHE A 49 19.76 -4.34 21.04
N GLN A 50 18.72 -3.51 20.92
CA GLN A 50 17.34 -3.92 21.18
C GLN A 50 16.69 -4.17 19.82
N THR A 51 16.67 -5.43 19.40
CA THR A 51 16.10 -5.82 18.11
C THR A 51 14.57 -5.69 18.15
N VAL A 52 14.02 -5.04 17.14
CA VAL A 52 12.58 -4.95 16.89
C VAL A 52 12.30 -5.61 15.55
N VAL A 53 11.41 -6.59 15.55
CA VAL A 53 11.04 -7.35 14.35
C VAL A 53 9.74 -6.81 13.78
N TYR A 54 9.73 -6.55 12.48
CA TYR A 54 8.55 -6.14 11.74
C TYR A 54 7.96 -7.33 11.00
N ARG A 55 6.66 -7.54 11.17
CA ARG A 55 5.88 -8.53 10.42
C ARG A 55 5.27 -7.90 9.16
N GLN A 56 4.87 -8.75 8.22
CA GLN A 56 4.10 -8.30 7.07
C GLN A 56 2.80 -7.63 7.52
N LEU A 57 2.34 -6.65 6.73
CA LEU A 57 1.08 -5.96 7.00
C LEU A 57 -0.08 -6.92 6.79
N ALA A 58 -0.98 -6.96 7.77
CA ALA A 58 -2.26 -7.63 7.59
C ALA A 58 -3.12 -6.88 6.57
N THR A 59 -4.04 -7.60 5.92
CA THR A 59 -4.89 -7.08 4.84
C THR A 59 -5.71 -5.86 5.26
N ASP A 60 -6.20 -5.84 6.49
CA ASP A 60 -6.95 -4.72 7.08
C ASP A 60 -6.07 -3.46 7.26
N ALA A 61 -4.85 -3.63 7.77
CA ALA A 61 -3.88 -2.55 7.88
C ALA A 61 -3.49 -2.00 6.50
N LEU A 62 -3.34 -2.88 5.51
CA LEU A 62 -3.07 -2.49 4.13
C LEU A 62 -4.24 -1.70 3.51
N ALA A 63 -5.48 -2.12 3.74
CA ALA A 63 -6.68 -1.40 3.30
C ALA A 63 -6.75 0.02 3.90
N LEU A 64 -6.43 0.16 5.19
CA LEU A 64 -6.32 1.48 5.83
C LEU A 64 -5.27 2.35 5.13
N ILE A 65 -4.09 1.80 4.86
CA ILE A 65 -2.99 2.52 4.19
C ILE A 65 -3.41 2.97 2.78
N VAL A 66 -4.07 2.10 2.01
CA VAL A 66 -4.57 2.43 0.67
C VAL A 66 -5.57 3.59 0.75
N ARG A 67 -6.56 3.51 1.65
CA ARG A 67 -7.52 4.61 1.86
C ARG A 67 -6.83 5.93 2.20
N MET A 68 -5.91 5.90 3.17
CA MET A 68 -5.14 7.09 3.56
C MET A 68 -4.35 7.71 2.40
N LYS A 69 -3.82 6.88 1.48
CA LYS A 69 -3.10 7.38 0.31
C LYS A 69 -4.05 7.98 -0.74
N LEU A 70 -5.18 7.33 -1.00
CA LEU A 70 -6.21 7.86 -1.89
C LEU A 70 -6.80 9.18 -1.36
N ASP A 71 -7.04 9.27 -0.04
CA ASP A 71 -7.53 10.49 0.61
C ASP A 71 -6.55 11.66 0.42
N LYS A 72 -5.25 11.41 0.48
CA LYS A 72 -4.23 12.43 0.17
C LYS A 72 -4.32 12.91 -1.27
N VAL A 73 -4.59 12.01 -2.22
CA VAL A 73 -4.80 12.38 -3.63
C VAL A 73 -6.07 13.22 -3.77
N ALA A 74 -7.18 12.77 -3.18
CA ALA A 74 -8.46 13.49 -3.20
C ALA A 74 -8.33 14.89 -2.60
N GLN A 75 -7.62 15.02 -1.47
CA GLN A 75 -7.36 16.30 -0.83
C GLN A 75 -6.54 17.23 -1.73
N ARG A 76 -5.51 16.72 -2.42
CA ARG A 76 -4.71 17.53 -3.36
C ARG A 76 -5.56 18.05 -4.52
N ILE A 77 -6.42 17.21 -5.09
CA ILE A 77 -7.32 17.62 -6.19
C ILE A 77 -8.31 18.66 -5.71
N LYS A 78 -8.94 18.44 -4.54
CA LYS A 78 -9.88 19.40 -3.95
C LYS A 78 -9.25 20.76 -3.69
N ILE A 79 -8.03 20.80 -3.14
CA ILE A 79 -7.32 22.06 -2.87
C ILE A 79 -6.96 22.78 -4.18
N ARG A 80 -6.52 22.06 -5.21
CA ARG A 80 -6.01 22.66 -6.45
C ARG A 80 -7.12 23.07 -7.43
N TYR A 81 -8.16 22.25 -7.55
CA TYR A 81 -9.20 22.39 -8.57
C TYR A 81 -10.59 22.67 -7.98
N GLY A 82 -10.77 22.54 -6.67
CA GLY A 82 -12.09 22.68 -6.02
C GLY A 82 -13.01 21.47 -6.21
N ILE A 83 -12.51 20.38 -6.79
CA ILE A 83 -13.31 19.23 -7.19
C ILE A 83 -13.14 18.07 -6.19
N PRO A 84 -14.23 17.51 -5.64
CA PRO A 84 -14.16 16.29 -4.86
C PRO A 84 -13.80 15.10 -5.74
N LEU A 85 -12.85 14.30 -5.26
CA LEU A 85 -12.58 12.96 -5.78
C LEU A 85 -13.18 11.94 -4.84
N VAL A 86 -13.96 11.01 -5.37
CA VAL A 86 -14.56 9.88 -4.66
C VAL A 86 -13.94 8.59 -5.21
N CYS A 87 -13.45 7.74 -4.33
CA CYS A 87 -12.96 6.41 -4.66
C CYS A 87 -13.96 5.40 -4.11
N ASP A 88 -14.35 4.42 -4.92
CA ASP A 88 -15.23 3.35 -4.45
C ASP A 88 -14.48 2.29 -3.63
N ASP A 89 -15.24 1.50 -2.85
CA ASP A 89 -14.67 0.42 -2.03
C ASP A 89 -14.09 -0.71 -2.91
N ALA A 90 -14.58 -0.86 -4.14
CA ALA A 90 -14.10 -1.85 -5.10
C ALA A 90 -12.67 -1.56 -5.55
N LEU A 91 -12.35 -0.30 -5.86
CA LEU A 91 -11.00 0.16 -6.17
C LEU A 91 -10.06 -0.06 -4.98
N VAL A 92 -10.52 0.23 -3.76
CA VAL A 92 -9.70 -0.02 -2.56
C VAL A 92 -9.38 -1.51 -2.43
N ALA A 93 -10.37 -2.38 -2.60
CA ALA A 93 -10.16 -3.83 -2.53
C ALA A 93 -9.18 -4.33 -3.61
N GLU A 94 -9.31 -3.83 -4.84
CA GLU A 94 -8.42 -4.21 -5.94
C GLU A 94 -6.97 -3.76 -5.70
N LEU A 95 -6.79 -2.52 -5.22
CA LEU A 95 -5.46 -2.02 -4.86
C LEU A 95 -4.83 -2.80 -3.70
N VAL A 96 -5.63 -3.24 -2.72
CA VAL A 96 -5.17 -4.13 -1.65
C VAL A 96 -4.71 -5.47 -2.21
N ASN A 97 -5.51 -6.09 -3.08
CA ASN A 97 -5.17 -7.36 -3.71
C ASN A 97 -3.85 -7.27 -4.50
N ALA A 98 -3.68 -6.20 -5.27
CA ALA A 98 -2.43 -5.96 -5.99
C ALA A 98 -1.22 -5.82 -5.05
N CYS A 99 -1.39 -5.21 -3.88
CA CYS A 99 -0.31 -5.03 -2.89
C CYS A 99 0.05 -6.31 -2.09
N LEU A 100 -0.80 -7.33 -2.12
CA LEU A 100 -0.52 -8.64 -1.52
C LEU A 100 0.40 -9.51 -2.38
N LEU A 101 0.66 -9.11 -3.63
CA LEU A 101 1.60 -9.82 -4.51
C LEU A 101 3.04 -9.74 -3.96
N PRO A 102 3.84 -10.83 -4.07
CA PRO A 102 4.97 -11.10 -3.17
C PRO A 102 6.12 -10.08 -3.18
N ASP A 103 6.26 -9.29 -4.24
CA ASP A 103 7.53 -8.58 -4.50
C ASP A 103 7.59 -7.12 -4.02
N SER A 104 6.49 -6.54 -3.50
CA SER A 104 6.45 -5.08 -3.31
C SER A 104 5.75 -4.56 -2.05
N GLY A 105 4.94 -5.38 -1.36
CA GLY A 105 4.24 -4.99 -0.14
C GLY A 105 3.56 -3.61 -0.25
N ALA A 106 3.57 -2.82 0.82
CA ALA A 106 2.97 -1.47 0.82
C ALA A 106 3.73 -0.42 -0.04
N ARG A 107 4.85 -0.77 -0.67
CA ARG A 107 5.45 0.11 -1.69
C ARG A 107 4.75 -0.06 -3.04
N ASN A 108 4.03 -1.17 -3.25
CA ASN A 108 3.30 -1.37 -4.49
C ASN A 108 2.25 -0.29 -4.71
N ILE A 109 1.52 0.09 -3.67
CA ILE A 109 0.49 1.13 -3.77
C ILE A 109 1.07 2.48 -4.24
N ASP A 110 2.29 2.83 -3.84
CA ASP A 110 2.93 4.06 -4.36
C ASP A 110 3.20 3.94 -5.87
N SER A 111 3.69 2.78 -6.31
CA SER A 111 3.89 2.50 -7.73
C SER A 111 2.57 2.56 -8.52
N LEU A 112 1.51 1.93 -8.00
CA LEU A 112 0.18 1.94 -8.64
C LEU A 112 -0.38 3.37 -8.72
N LEU A 113 -0.22 4.17 -7.66
CA LEU A 113 -0.64 5.55 -7.66
C LEU A 113 0.12 6.38 -8.68
N ASP A 114 1.46 6.31 -8.67
CA ASP A 114 2.31 7.16 -9.51
C ASP A 114 2.28 6.75 -10.98
N GLN A 115 2.12 5.46 -11.28
CA GLN A 115 2.23 4.93 -12.65
C GLN A 115 0.89 4.70 -13.33
N GLN A 116 -0.19 4.46 -12.58
CA GLN A 116 -1.48 4.09 -13.17
C GLN A 116 -2.59 5.09 -12.85
N ILE A 117 -2.69 5.54 -11.59
CA ILE A 117 -3.82 6.39 -11.17
C ILE A 117 -3.56 7.87 -11.49
N LEU A 118 -2.44 8.42 -11.02
CA LEU A 118 -2.12 9.85 -11.18
C LEU A 118 -1.96 10.27 -12.65
N PRO A 119 -1.35 9.47 -13.55
CA PRO A 119 -1.25 9.84 -14.96
C PRO A 119 -2.62 9.93 -15.64
N VAL A 120 -3.51 8.97 -15.40
CA VAL A 120 -4.87 8.96 -15.98
C VAL A 120 -5.66 10.16 -15.46
N LEU A 121 -5.68 10.37 -14.14
CA LEU A 121 -6.34 11.54 -13.54
C LEU A 121 -5.81 12.86 -14.10
N SER A 122 -4.50 12.99 -14.24
CA SER A 122 -3.88 14.22 -14.75
C SER A 122 -4.26 14.48 -16.20
N ARG A 123 -4.28 13.45 -17.03
CA ARG A 123 -4.69 13.54 -18.44
C ARG A 123 -6.13 14.03 -18.55
N GLU A 124 -7.06 13.38 -17.86
CA GLU A 124 -8.48 13.74 -17.97
C GLU A 124 -8.76 15.14 -17.43
N LEU A 125 -8.16 15.52 -16.30
CA LEU A 125 -8.27 16.88 -15.75
C LEU A 125 -7.77 17.93 -16.75
N LEU A 126 -6.67 17.66 -17.47
CA LEU A 126 -6.15 18.57 -18.49
C LEU A 126 -7.10 18.69 -19.70
N LEU A 127 -7.77 17.61 -20.10
CA LEU A 127 -8.77 17.64 -21.17
C LEU A 127 -9.98 18.48 -20.78
N CYS A 128 -10.54 18.28 -19.59
CA CYS A 128 -11.63 19.10 -19.05
C CYS A 128 -11.27 20.59 -18.98
N MET A 129 -10.03 20.90 -18.59
CA MET A 129 -9.53 22.28 -18.57
C MET A 129 -9.43 22.89 -19.97
N ALA A 130 -8.99 22.13 -20.97
CA ALA A 130 -8.91 22.60 -22.35
C ALA A 130 -10.31 22.91 -22.92
N GLU A 131 -11.29 22.09 -22.57
CA GLU A 131 -12.69 22.22 -22.99
C GLU A 131 -13.51 23.21 -22.15
N HIS A 132 -12.89 23.80 -21.11
CA HIS A 132 -13.54 24.71 -20.14
C HIS A 132 -14.75 24.09 -19.42
N GLN A 133 -14.80 22.75 -19.31
CA GLN A 133 -15.86 21.99 -18.67
C GLN A 133 -15.28 21.22 -17.49
N MET A 134 -15.14 21.91 -16.35
CA MET A 134 -14.69 21.25 -15.13
C MET A 134 -15.86 20.46 -14.51
N PRO A 135 -15.65 19.16 -14.20
CA PRO A 135 -16.68 18.32 -13.61
C PRO A 135 -16.96 18.74 -12.16
N LYS A 136 -18.17 18.45 -11.67
CA LYS A 136 -18.54 18.74 -10.26
C LYS A 136 -17.96 17.72 -9.29
N ALA A 137 -17.75 16.49 -9.73
CA ALA A 137 -17.09 15.45 -8.97
C ALA A 137 -16.36 14.48 -9.91
N ILE A 138 -15.31 13.86 -9.39
CA ILE A 138 -14.56 12.80 -10.06
C ILE A 138 -14.79 11.51 -9.28
N ARG A 139 -15.08 10.43 -9.99
CA ARG A 139 -15.17 9.08 -9.43
C ARG A 139 -14.06 8.23 -10.01
N LEU A 140 -13.34 7.57 -9.13
CA LEU A 140 -12.27 6.65 -9.47
C LEU A 140 -12.76 5.23 -9.19
N ALA A 141 -12.80 4.42 -10.24
CA ALA A 141 -13.24 3.03 -10.20
C ALA A 141 -12.19 2.13 -10.86
N CYS A 142 -12.30 0.82 -10.62
CA CYS A 142 -11.48 -0.17 -11.31
C CYS A 142 -12.38 -1.13 -12.11
N SER A 143 -12.03 -1.34 -13.37
CA SER A 143 -12.65 -2.30 -14.28
C SER A 143 -11.65 -3.40 -14.65
N GLN A 144 -12.13 -4.64 -14.69
CA GLN A 144 -11.29 -5.79 -15.06
C GLN A 144 -10.77 -5.74 -16.50
N GLU A 145 -11.46 -5.04 -17.41
CA GLU A 145 -11.08 -4.94 -18.83
C GLU A 145 -10.27 -3.68 -19.14
N GLN A 146 -10.56 -2.56 -18.46
CA GLN A 146 -10.00 -1.24 -18.79
C GLN A 146 -9.00 -0.73 -17.74
N GLY A 147 -8.81 -1.45 -16.64
CA GLY A 147 -7.96 -1.02 -15.53
C GLY A 147 -8.61 0.13 -14.75
N ILE A 148 -7.84 1.18 -14.47
CA ILE A 148 -8.32 2.34 -13.73
C ILE A 148 -9.23 3.19 -14.63
N VAL A 149 -10.49 3.35 -14.23
CA VAL A 149 -11.50 4.15 -14.93
C VAL A 149 -11.79 5.42 -14.12
N VAL A 150 -11.86 6.54 -14.81
CA VAL A 150 -12.21 7.84 -14.23
C VAL A 150 -13.55 8.26 -14.81
N ASP A 151 -14.56 8.32 -13.97
CA ASP A 151 -15.89 8.80 -14.33
C ASP A 151 -16.08 10.22 -13.82
N PHE A 152 -16.67 11.06 -14.66
CA PHE A 152 -17.02 12.43 -14.31
C PHE A 152 -18.51 12.52 -14.04
N ASP A 153 -18.84 13.06 -12.87
CA ASP A 153 -20.23 13.27 -12.49
C ASP A 153 -20.56 14.76 -12.61
N ASP A 154 -21.46 15.08 -13.55
CA ASP A 154 -22.03 16.42 -13.71
C ASP A 154 -23.21 16.65 -12.74
N THR A 155 -23.68 15.58 -12.11
CA THR A 155 -24.76 15.56 -11.13
C THR A 155 -24.19 15.51 -9.71
N THR A 156 -24.53 16.51 -8.90
CA THR A 156 -24.19 16.59 -7.48
C THR A 156 -24.73 15.37 -6.72
N PRO A 157 -23.98 14.80 -5.75
CA PRO A 157 -24.56 13.90 -4.74
C PRO A 157 -25.53 14.65 -3.83
#